data_AF-A0A7C1MZZ2-F1
#
_entry.id   AF-A0A7C1MZZ2-F1
#
_cell.length_a   1.000
_cell.length_b   1.000
_cell.length_c   1.000
_cell.angle_alpha   90.00
_cell.angle_beta   90.00
_cell.angle_gamma   90.00
#
_symmetry.space_group_name_H-M   'P 1'
#
loop_
_entity.id
_entity.type
_entity.pdbx_description
1 polymer ?
#
loop_
_entity_poly.entity_id
_entity_poly.type
_entity_poly.pdbx_seq_one_letter_code
_entity_poly.pdbx_strand_id
1 'polypeptide(L)'
;MASAPIFLLTDFGDQDAYVGVMKAVMLGIEPMLRVVDLCHNIEPQNVVSASYVLLTAVPYLPRGSVVVAVVDPGVGTKRRIVALAFEQFILLAPDNGIATLVLDRFRCERAVSVEHGRVAVHQPSATFHGRDVFAPAAAYLASGQLTLEQLGETIEVTSLVQLALEPRSEGQVLHASVLHVDRFGNLVTNVEATRWGIAPGGKWYCCIGDCQLPIVRTYGEQEPGQPLAYIGSSGFIEIAVRNGSAAEQFGSAPVIVLIRRGDTSTSPETSSA
;
A
#
# COMPACT_ATOMS: atom_id res chain seq x y z
N MET A 1 -28.12 10.56 -11.02
CA MET A 1 -26.79 11.04 -10.57
C MET A 1 -25.74 10.31 -11.40
N ALA A 2 -24.60 10.93 -11.72
CA ALA A 2 -23.54 10.25 -12.47
C ALA A 2 -22.88 9.19 -11.58
N SER A 3 -22.53 8.04 -12.16
CA SER A 3 -21.88 6.94 -11.46
C SER A 3 -20.49 7.36 -10.95
N ALA A 4 -20.13 6.89 -9.76
CA ALA A 4 -18.79 7.07 -9.21
C ALA A 4 -17.75 6.30 -10.05
N PRO A 5 -16.51 6.80 -10.17
CA PRO A 5 -15.44 6.03 -10.77
C PRO A 5 -15.02 4.86 -9.86
N ILE A 6 -14.65 3.74 -10.49
CA ILE A 6 -14.07 2.57 -9.83
C ILE A 6 -12.58 2.53 -10.13
N PHE A 7 -11.76 2.31 -9.11
CA PHE A 7 -10.31 2.16 -9.22
C PHE A 7 -9.88 0.75 -8.84
N LEU A 8 -9.07 0.09 -9.68
CA LEU A 8 -8.66 -1.30 -9.47
C LEU A 8 -7.18 -1.42 -9.10
N LEU A 9 -6.89 -2.18 -8.04
CA LEU A 9 -5.55 -2.60 -7.64
C LEU A 9 -5.53 -4.12 -7.44
N THR A 10 -4.68 -4.86 -8.16
CA THR A 10 -4.57 -6.32 -8.02
C THR A 10 -3.14 -6.84 -8.21
N ASP A 11 -2.94 -8.13 -7.98
CA ASP A 11 -1.74 -8.90 -8.34
C ASP A 11 -1.98 -9.84 -9.54
N PHE A 12 -3.01 -9.58 -10.35
CA PHE A 12 -3.44 -10.49 -11.43
C PHE A 12 -2.61 -10.39 -12.70
N GLY A 13 -1.74 -9.39 -12.78
CA GLY A 13 -1.02 -9.03 -14.00
C GLY A 13 -1.94 -8.51 -15.10
N ASP A 14 -1.33 -8.26 -16.25
CA ASP A 14 -1.97 -7.77 -17.49
C ASP A 14 -1.90 -8.79 -18.64
N GLN A 15 -1.34 -9.98 -18.38
CA GLN A 15 -1.15 -11.03 -19.38
C GLN A 15 -2.40 -11.90 -19.59
N ASP A 16 -3.17 -12.10 -18.52
CA ASP A 16 -4.36 -12.96 -18.51
C ASP A 16 -5.66 -12.14 -18.53
N ALA A 17 -6.78 -12.81 -18.83
CA ALA A 17 -8.08 -12.17 -18.95
C ALA A 17 -8.69 -11.69 -17.62
N TYR A 18 -8.05 -11.93 -16.46
CA TYR A 18 -8.64 -11.75 -15.14
C TYR A 18 -9.20 -10.33 -14.90
N VAL A 19 -8.39 -9.30 -15.14
CA VAL A 19 -8.82 -7.91 -14.98
C VAL A 19 -9.89 -7.54 -16.01
N GLY A 20 -9.72 -8.00 -17.26
CA GLY A 20 -10.66 -7.74 -18.34
C GLY A 20 -12.07 -8.27 -18.04
N VAL A 21 -12.18 -9.48 -17.48
CA VAL A 21 -13.48 -10.05 -17.12
C VAL A 21 -14.11 -9.38 -15.91
N MET A 22 -13.32 -8.90 -14.94
CA MET A 22 -13.85 -8.09 -13.83
C MET A 22 -14.52 -6.82 -14.37
N LYS A 23 -13.83 -6.11 -15.29
CA LYS A 23 -14.38 -4.91 -15.94
C LYS A 23 -15.62 -5.23 -16.76
N ALA A 24 -15.62 -6.35 -17.50
CA ALA A 24 -16.79 -6.77 -18.27
C ALA A 24 -18.01 -7.04 -17.37
N VAL A 25 -17.81 -7.65 -16.19
CA VAL A 25 -18.89 -7.82 -15.19
C VAL A 25 -19.40 -6.46 -14.69
N MET A 26 -18.50 -5.52 -14.37
CA MET A 26 -18.89 -4.18 -13.94
C MET A 26 -19.73 -3.46 -15.01
N LEU A 27 -19.26 -3.46 -16.26
CA LEU A 27 -19.95 -2.84 -17.40
C LEU A 27 -21.28 -3.52 -17.73
N GLY A 28 -21.42 -4.82 -17.46
CA GLY A 28 -22.68 -5.54 -17.58
C GLY A 28 -23.74 -5.08 -16.57
N ILE A 29 -23.32 -4.55 -15.41
CA ILE A 29 -24.22 -4.03 -14.37
C ILE A 29 -24.55 -2.56 -14.60
N GLU A 30 -23.56 -1.75 -14.95
CA GLU A 30 -23.75 -0.33 -15.29
C GLU A 30 -22.82 0.05 -16.46
N PRO A 31 -23.35 0.17 -17.70
CA PRO A 31 -22.56 0.42 -18.90
C PRO A 31 -21.79 1.74 -18.91
N MET A 32 -22.22 2.73 -18.12
CA MET A 32 -21.58 4.05 -18.06
C MET A 32 -20.51 4.17 -16.95
N LEU A 33 -20.14 3.06 -16.29
CA LEU A 33 -19.08 3.06 -15.28
C LEU A 33 -17.73 3.48 -15.86
N ARG A 34 -17.05 4.37 -15.14
CA ARG A 34 -15.65 4.68 -15.38
C ARG A 34 -14.80 3.77 -14.51
N VAL A 35 -14.07 2.85 -15.13
CA VAL A 35 -13.14 1.95 -14.43
C VAL A 35 -11.71 2.32 -14.80
N VAL A 36 -10.89 2.59 -13.80
CA VAL A 36 -9.50 3.03 -13.94
C VAL A 36 -8.59 2.04 -13.21
N ASP A 37 -7.49 1.64 -13.85
CA ASP A 37 -6.51 0.75 -13.24
C ASP A 37 -5.49 1.58 -12.47
N LEU A 38 -5.28 1.25 -11.19
CA LEU A 38 -4.17 1.78 -10.39
C LEU A 38 -2.92 0.96 -10.63
N CYS A 39 -3.01 -0.37 -10.46
CA CYS A 39 -1.91 -1.30 -10.65
C CYS A 39 -2.43 -2.74 -10.69
N HIS A 40 -1.94 -3.57 -11.60
CA HIS A 40 -2.23 -5.01 -11.62
C HIS A 40 -0.99 -5.88 -11.43
N ASN A 41 0.18 -5.24 -11.32
CA ASN A 41 1.48 -5.90 -11.26
C ASN A 41 2.07 -5.81 -9.84
N ILE A 42 1.21 -5.77 -8.81
CA ILE A 42 1.69 -6.09 -7.46
C ILE A 42 2.27 -7.49 -7.51
N GLU A 43 3.41 -7.70 -6.84
CA GLU A 43 4.00 -9.04 -6.75
C GLU A 43 2.96 -10.03 -6.22
N PRO A 44 2.81 -11.22 -6.84
CA PRO A 44 1.80 -12.19 -6.45
C PRO A 44 1.78 -12.43 -4.94
N GLN A 45 0.60 -12.28 -4.34
CA GLN A 45 0.34 -12.49 -2.90
C GLN A 45 1.02 -11.48 -1.95
N ASN A 46 1.69 -10.45 -2.46
CA ASN A 46 2.39 -9.46 -1.62
C ASN A 46 1.41 -8.42 -1.05
N VAL A 47 0.71 -8.79 0.02
CA VAL A 47 -0.29 -7.95 0.71
C VAL A 47 0.32 -6.67 1.27
N VAL A 48 1.58 -6.71 1.73
CA VAL A 48 2.29 -5.54 2.26
C VAL A 48 2.49 -4.48 1.17
N SER A 49 3.01 -4.89 0.02
CA SER A 49 3.18 -4.03 -1.15
C SER A 49 1.84 -3.47 -1.63
N ALA A 50 0.80 -4.30 -1.66
CA ALA A 50 -0.55 -3.85 -2.02
C ALA A 50 -1.07 -2.77 -1.07
N SER A 51 -0.85 -2.92 0.24
CA SER A 51 -1.23 -1.93 1.25
C SER A 51 -0.52 -0.59 1.04
N TYR A 52 0.77 -0.63 0.70
CA TYR A 52 1.56 0.58 0.42
C TYR A 52 1.08 1.29 -0.86
N VAL A 53 0.91 0.55 -1.95
CA VAL A 53 0.42 1.13 -3.22
C VAL A 53 -0.99 1.70 -3.05
N LEU A 54 -1.83 1.04 -2.26
CA LEU A 54 -3.16 1.56 -1.92
C LEU A 54 -3.07 2.87 -1.13
N LEU A 55 -2.28 2.93 -0.05
CA LEU A 55 -2.07 4.13 0.77
C LEU A 55 -1.62 5.34 -0.09
N THR A 56 -0.73 5.10 -1.05
CA THR A 56 -0.16 6.17 -1.87
C THR A 56 -1.08 6.63 -3.01
N ALA A 57 -2.02 5.79 -3.44
CA ALA A 57 -2.98 6.11 -4.49
C ALA A 57 -4.24 6.84 -3.99
N VAL A 58 -4.82 6.40 -2.88
CA VAL A 58 -6.13 6.89 -2.40
C VAL A 58 -6.24 8.41 -2.19
N PRO A 59 -5.19 9.17 -1.79
CA PRO A 59 -5.30 10.63 -1.57
C PRO A 59 -5.58 11.42 -2.86
N TYR A 60 -5.32 10.84 -4.03
CA TYR A 60 -5.46 11.51 -5.32
C TYR A 60 -6.78 11.16 -6.03
N LEU A 61 -7.57 10.26 -5.46
CA LEU A 61 -8.81 9.81 -6.08
C LEU A 61 -9.90 10.89 -5.97
N PRO A 62 -10.78 11.02 -6.98
CA PRO A 62 -11.95 11.88 -6.87
C PRO A 62 -12.83 11.49 -5.68
N ARG A 63 -13.47 12.47 -5.04
CA ARG A 63 -14.43 12.20 -3.96
C ARG A 63 -15.59 11.32 -4.46
N GLY A 64 -15.98 10.35 -3.65
CA GLY A 64 -17.03 9.37 -3.93
C GLY A 64 -16.55 8.13 -4.68
N SER A 65 -15.23 7.99 -4.92
CA SER A 65 -14.68 6.84 -5.64
C SER A 65 -14.94 5.52 -4.92
N VAL A 66 -15.08 4.45 -5.70
CA VAL A 66 -15.02 3.07 -5.19
C VAL A 66 -13.66 2.50 -5.57
N VAL A 67 -12.96 1.90 -4.61
CA VAL A 67 -11.65 1.28 -4.81
C VAL A 67 -11.80 -0.22 -4.59
N VAL A 68 -11.30 -1.02 -5.53
CA VAL A 68 -11.25 -2.48 -5.41
C VAL A 68 -9.79 -2.87 -5.34
N ALA A 69 -9.35 -3.36 -4.18
CA ALA A 69 -7.99 -3.82 -3.96
C ALA A 69 -8.00 -5.32 -3.68
N VAL A 70 -7.48 -6.13 -4.60
CA VAL A 70 -7.51 -7.60 -4.53
C VAL A 70 -6.12 -8.16 -4.72
N VAL A 71 -5.46 -8.42 -3.61
CA VAL A 71 -4.27 -9.30 -3.49
C VAL A 71 -4.63 -10.31 -2.40
N ASP A 72 -4.99 -11.52 -2.82
CA ASP A 72 -5.79 -12.43 -1.99
C ASP A 72 -5.31 -13.89 -2.03
N PRO A 73 -4.19 -14.20 -1.35
CA PRO A 73 -3.74 -15.59 -1.21
C PRO A 73 -4.75 -16.49 -0.47
N GLY A 74 -5.71 -15.88 0.25
CA GLY A 74 -6.75 -16.56 1.00
C GLY A 74 -8.09 -16.72 0.27
N VAL A 75 -8.13 -16.50 -1.06
CA VAL A 75 -9.36 -16.64 -1.85
C VAL A 75 -10.00 -18.02 -1.64
N GLY A 76 -11.33 -18.07 -1.56
CA GLY A 76 -12.08 -19.31 -1.34
C GLY A 76 -12.03 -19.88 0.09
N THR A 77 -11.30 -19.24 1.00
CA THR A 77 -11.25 -19.64 2.42
C THR A 77 -12.33 -18.92 3.25
N LYS A 78 -12.22 -19.01 4.59
CA LYS A 78 -13.11 -18.32 5.54
C LYS A 78 -12.84 -16.81 5.67
N ARG A 79 -11.82 -16.27 4.99
CA ARG A 79 -11.49 -14.83 5.07
C ARG A 79 -12.65 -13.98 4.55
N ARG A 80 -13.00 -12.91 5.28
CA ARG A 80 -14.10 -12.01 4.89
C ARG A 80 -13.74 -11.19 3.65
N ILE A 81 -14.75 -10.77 2.91
CA ILE A 81 -14.65 -9.63 1.98
C ILE A 81 -15.23 -8.45 2.72
N VAL A 82 -14.53 -7.32 2.73
CA VAL A 82 -14.96 -6.14 3.47
C VAL A 82 -15.15 -4.94 2.55
N ALA A 83 -16.17 -4.14 2.87
CA ALA A 83 -16.41 -2.83 2.29
C ALA A 83 -16.21 -1.79 3.41
N LEU A 84 -15.27 -0.88 3.22
CA LEU A 84 -14.86 0.11 4.22
C LEU A 84 -15.16 1.51 3.66
N ALA A 85 -15.99 2.28 4.35
CA ALA A 85 -16.27 3.65 3.97
C ALA A 85 -15.35 4.62 4.70
N PHE A 86 -14.66 5.44 3.92
CA PHE A 86 -13.89 6.60 4.36
C PHE A 86 -14.59 7.87 3.85
N GLU A 87 -14.15 9.04 4.33
CA GLU A 87 -14.75 10.33 3.96
C GLU A 87 -14.82 10.56 2.44
N GLN A 88 -13.80 10.09 1.70
CA GLN A 88 -13.65 10.37 0.27
C GLN A 88 -13.90 9.18 -0.65
N PHE A 89 -13.84 7.95 -0.16
CA PHE A 89 -13.94 6.76 -0.99
C PHE A 89 -14.48 5.57 -0.20
N ILE A 90 -14.95 4.55 -0.92
CA ILE A 90 -15.25 3.23 -0.35
C ILE A 90 -14.20 2.25 -0.87
N LEU A 91 -13.60 1.47 0.04
CA LEU A 91 -12.66 0.41 -0.29
C LEU A 91 -13.32 -0.96 -0.17
N LEU A 92 -13.29 -1.74 -1.24
CA LEU A 92 -13.60 -3.16 -1.28
C LEU A 92 -12.30 -3.96 -1.30
N ALA A 93 -12.10 -4.82 -0.31
CA ALA A 93 -10.87 -5.59 -0.16
C ALA A 93 -11.08 -6.94 0.56
N PRO A 94 -10.19 -7.93 0.40
CA PRO A 94 -10.12 -9.07 1.30
C PRO A 94 -9.68 -8.61 2.70
N ASP A 95 -10.28 -9.17 3.75
CA ASP A 95 -9.88 -8.91 5.14
C ASP A 95 -8.64 -9.73 5.51
N ASN A 96 -7.49 -9.32 4.97
CA ASN A 96 -6.20 -10.00 5.13
C ASN A 96 -5.08 -9.03 5.54
N GLY A 97 -5.42 -7.80 5.92
CA GLY A 97 -4.47 -6.74 6.28
C GLY A 97 -4.08 -5.80 5.14
N ILE A 98 -4.56 -5.99 3.91
CA ILE A 98 -4.31 -5.04 2.80
C ILE A 98 -4.72 -3.60 3.13
N ALA A 99 -5.76 -3.42 3.98
CA ALA A 99 -6.25 -2.10 4.39
C ALA A 99 -5.44 -1.45 5.52
N THR A 100 -4.42 -2.12 6.10
CA THR A 100 -3.70 -1.65 7.30
C THR A 100 -3.20 -0.21 7.18
N LEU A 101 -2.37 0.08 6.17
CA LEU A 101 -1.78 1.42 6.05
C LEU A 101 -2.81 2.51 5.77
N VAL A 102 -3.91 2.18 5.10
CA VAL A 102 -5.03 3.12 4.88
C VAL A 102 -5.76 3.39 6.19
N LEU A 103 -6.02 2.36 7.00
CA LEU A 103 -6.69 2.48 8.30
C LEU A 103 -5.85 3.27 9.32
N ASP A 104 -4.52 3.17 9.24
CA ASP A 104 -3.60 3.95 10.08
C ASP A 104 -3.64 5.45 9.74
N ARG A 105 -3.91 5.80 8.48
CA ARG A 105 -3.85 7.18 7.98
C ARG A 105 -5.21 7.86 7.89
N PHE A 106 -6.27 7.10 7.62
CA PHE A 106 -7.61 7.61 7.35
C PHE A 106 -8.62 6.95 8.28
N ARG A 107 -9.51 7.78 8.84
CA ARG A 107 -10.60 7.29 9.69
C ARG A 107 -11.61 6.52 8.83
N CYS A 108 -11.78 5.24 9.11
CA CYS A 108 -12.90 4.45 8.60
C CYS A 108 -14.17 4.81 9.39
N GLU A 109 -15.21 5.24 8.67
CA GLU A 109 -16.50 5.62 9.27
C GLU A 109 -17.39 4.40 9.51
N ARG A 110 -17.39 3.46 8.57
CA ARG A 110 -18.23 2.25 8.58
C ARG A 110 -17.50 1.10 7.91
N ALA A 111 -17.70 -0.11 8.41
CA ALA A 111 -17.19 -1.34 7.82
C ALA A 111 -18.31 -2.36 7.71
N VAL A 112 -18.36 -3.08 6.58
CA VAL A 112 -19.34 -4.13 6.30
C VAL A 112 -18.62 -5.38 5.81
N SER A 113 -19.02 -6.54 6.31
CA SER A 113 -18.66 -7.84 5.74
C SER A 113 -19.61 -8.17 4.59
N VAL A 114 -19.09 -8.23 3.37
CA VAL A 114 -19.87 -8.43 2.14
C VAL A 114 -20.43 -9.84 2.08
N GLU A 115 -21.74 -9.94 1.91
CA GLU A 115 -22.48 -11.20 1.75
C GLU A 115 -22.59 -11.56 0.27
N HIS A 116 -22.09 -12.73 -0.13
CA HIS A 116 -22.08 -13.16 -1.54
C HIS A 116 -23.47 -13.13 -2.18
N GLY A 117 -24.51 -13.56 -1.46
CA GLY A 117 -25.88 -13.63 -1.97
C GLY A 117 -26.51 -12.28 -2.32
N ARG A 118 -25.88 -11.16 -1.92
CA ARG A 118 -26.37 -9.81 -2.20
C ARG A 118 -25.77 -9.18 -3.45
N VAL A 119 -24.64 -9.72 -3.91
CA VAL A 119 -23.85 -9.13 -5.00
C VAL A 119 -23.58 -10.12 -6.14
N ALA A 120 -23.52 -11.41 -5.86
CA ALA A 120 -23.23 -12.41 -6.87
C ALA A 120 -24.51 -12.84 -7.59
N VAL A 121 -24.50 -12.79 -8.93
CA VAL A 121 -25.62 -13.23 -9.78
C VAL A 121 -25.74 -14.76 -9.84
N HIS A 122 -24.63 -15.46 -9.59
CA HIS A 122 -24.53 -16.92 -9.54
C HIS A 122 -23.71 -17.35 -8.33
N GLN A 123 -23.67 -18.65 -8.02
CA GLN A 123 -22.76 -19.17 -7.00
C GLN A 123 -21.32 -18.78 -7.36
N PRO A 124 -20.60 -18.01 -6.51
CA PRO A 124 -19.24 -17.58 -6.81
C PRO A 124 -18.30 -18.77 -6.98
N SER A 125 -17.36 -18.66 -7.91
CA SER A 125 -16.22 -19.57 -7.96
C SER A 125 -15.38 -19.43 -6.70
N ALA A 126 -14.94 -20.57 -6.14
CA ALA A 126 -14.05 -20.61 -5.00
C ALA A 126 -12.70 -19.92 -5.26
N THR A 127 -12.29 -19.80 -6.52
CA THR A 127 -10.95 -19.28 -6.87
C THR A 127 -10.96 -17.92 -7.54
N PHE A 128 -12.13 -17.32 -7.77
CA PHE A 128 -12.18 -16.03 -8.46
C PHE A 128 -13.24 -15.05 -7.93
N HIS A 129 -13.16 -14.78 -6.62
CA HIS A 129 -13.98 -13.75 -5.98
C HIS A 129 -13.79 -12.34 -6.60
N GLY A 130 -12.65 -12.08 -7.25
CA GLY A 130 -12.43 -10.85 -8.03
C GLY A 130 -13.57 -10.59 -9.02
N ARG A 131 -13.86 -11.57 -9.87
CA ARG A 131 -14.95 -11.52 -10.85
C ARG A 131 -16.33 -11.66 -10.20
N ASP A 132 -16.47 -12.60 -9.27
CA ASP A 132 -17.81 -13.05 -8.84
C ASP A 132 -18.39 -12.26 -7.65
N VAL A 133 -17.55 -11.53 -6.91
CA VAL A 133 -17.98 -10.79 -5.70
C VAL A 133 -17.50 -9.35 -5.71
N PHE A 134 -16.19 -9.11 -5.88
CA PHE A 134 -15.62 -7.75 -5.84
C PHE A 134 -16.12 -6.89 -6.99
N ALA A 135 -16.09 -7.42 -8.22
CA ALA A 135 -16.54 -6.69 -9.40
C ALA A 135 -18.01 -6.26 -9.33
N PRO A 136 -18.98 -7.16 -9.03
CA PRO A 136 -20.37 -6.74 -8.92
C PRO A 136 -20.63 -5.83 -7.72
N ALA A 137 -20.02 -6.10 -6.55
CA ALA A 137 -20.17 -5.23 -5.37
C ALA A 137 -19.72 -3.79 -5.68
N ALA A 138 -18.59 -3.63 -6.37
CA ALA A 138 -18.09 -2.31 -6.74
C ALA A 138 -19.01 -1.60 -7.75
N ALA A 139 -19.53 -2.34 -8.73
CA ALA A 139 -20.46 -1.80 -9.71
C ALA A 139 -21.74 -1.30 -9.05
N TYR A 140 -22.34 -2.09 -8.15
CA TYR A 140 -23.56 -1.70 -7.44
C TYR A 140 -23.37 -0.48 -6.54
N LEU A 141 -22.23 -0.38 -5.84
CA LEU A 141 -21.90 0.81 -5.04
C LEU A 141 -21.72 2.03 -5.95
N ALA A 142 -20.93 1.90 -7.01
CA ALA A 142 -20.57 3.01 -7.88
C ALA A 142 -21.77 3.54 -8.69
N SER A 143 -22.71 2.68 -9.06
CA SER A 143 -23.96 3.06 -9.71
C SER A 143 -25.02 3.57 -8.73
N GLY A 144 -24.80 3.41 -7.42
CA GLY A 144 -25.78 3.72 -6.37
C GLY A 144 -26.99 2.77 -6.34
N GLN A 145 -26.87 1.58 -6.94
CA GLN A 145 -27.92 0.56 -6.90
C GLN A 145 -28.00 -0.13 -5.53
N LEU A 146 -26.87 -0.24 -4.83
CA LEU A 146 -26.80 -0.68 -3.43
C LEU A 146 -26.06 0.36 -2.58
N THR A 147 -26.51 0.56 -1.35
CA THR A 147 -25.73 1.25 -0.31
C THR A 147 -24.70 0.30 0.31
N LEU A 148 -23.75 0.86 1.06
CA LEU A 148 -22.74 0.09 1.80
C LEU A 148 -23.38 -0.96 2.72
N GLU A 149 -24.38 -0.56 3.50
CA GLU A 149 -25.08 -1.40 4.48
C GLU A 149 -25.93 -2.48 3.80
N GLN A 150 -26.30 -2.28 2.54
CA GLN A 150 -27.00 -3.31 1.77
C GLN A 150 -26.08 -4.41 1.28
N LEU A 151 -24.75 -4.26 1.33
CA LEU A 151 -23.80 -5.30 0.92
C LEU A 151 -23.67 -6.46 1.91
N GLY A 152 -24.04 -6.27 3.18
CA GLY A 152 -23.96 -7.32 4.20
C GLY A 152 -23.95 -6.79 5.63
N GLU A 153 -23.43 -7.58 6.55
CA GLU A 153 -23.42 -7.29 7.99
C GLU A 153 -22.42 -6.18 8.37
N THR A 154 -22.87 -5.21 9.16
CA THR A 154 -21.98 -4.20 9.77
C THR A 154 -21.02 -4.86 10.75
N ILE A 155 -19.74 -4.51 10.66
CA ILE A 155 -18.69 -5.04 11.53
C ILE A 155 -17.91 -3.91 12.22
N GLU A 156 -17.34 -4.23 13.37
CA GLU A 156 -16.42 -3.33 14.07
C GLU A 156 -15.10 -3.20 13.31
N VAL A 157 -14.62 -1.97 13.12
CA VAL A 157 -13.34 -1.68 12.44
C VAL A 157 -12.18 -2.36 13.16
N THR A 158 -12.24 -2.47 14.48
CA THR A 158 -11.22 -3.14 15.32
C THR A 158 -11.18 -4.65 15.12
N SER A 159 -12.18 -5.25 14.47
CA SER A 159 -12.20 -6.67 14.13
C SER A 159 -11.42 -7.00 12.85
N LEU A 160 -10.97 -5.99 12.08
CA LEU A 160 -10.24 -6.19 10.84
C LEU A 160 -8.82 -6.72 11.10
N VAL A 161 -8.32 -7.54 10.17
CA VAL A 161 -6.94 -8.03 10.22
C VAL A 161 -5.98 -6.86 10.04
N GLN A 162 -4.94 -6.80 10.90
CA GLN A 162 -3.90 -5.77 10.86
C GLN A 162 -2.51 -6.39 10.69
N LEU A 163 -1.70 -5.80 9.80
CA LEU A 163 -0.30 -6.16 9.61
C LEU A 163 0.60 -5.40 10.60
N ALA A 164 1.62 -6.07 11.13
CA ALA A 164 2.62 -5.41 11.97
C ALA A 164 3.67 -4.72 11.09
N LEU A 165 3.38 -3.49 10.64
CA LEU A 165 4.22 -2.75 9.68
C LEU A 165 5.09 -1.66 10.31
N GLU A 166 4.98 -1.42 11.60
CA GLU A 166 5.78 -0.41 12.30
C GLU A 166 7.27 -0.77 12.34
N PRO A 167 8.19 0.20 12.08
CA PRO A 167 9.61 -0.05 12.25
C PRO A 167 9.93 -0.30 13.73
N ARG A 168 10.81 -1.26 14.00
CA ARG A 168 11.26 -1.52 15.38
C ARG A 168 12.24 -0.43 15.79
N SER A 169 11.93 0.31 16.85
CA SER A 169 12.72 1.42 17.35
C SER A 169 13.47 1.06 18.63
N GLU A 170 14.78 1.30 18.65
CA GLU A 170 15.67 1.06 19.78
C GLU A 170 16.54 2.31 20.00
N GLY A 171 16.01 3.27 20.75
CA GLY A 171 16.70 4.54 21.04
C GLY A 171 16.98 5.37 19.80
N GLN A 172 18.25 5.41 19.37
CA GLN A 172 18.71 6.14 18.17
C GLN A 172 18.74 5.28 16.90
N VAL A 173 18.18 4.06 16.97
CA VAL A 173 18.22 3.07 15.90
C VAL A 173 16.80 2.69 15.48
N LEU A 174 16.55 2.66 14.17
CA LEU A 174 15.31 2.13 13.58
C LEU A 174 15.67 0.93 12.70
N HIS A 175 15.08 -0.22 13.00
CA HIS A 175 15.10 -1.36 12.10
C HIS A 175 13.93 -1.24 11.13
N ALA A 176 14.25 -1.00 9.87
CA ALA A 176 13.29 -0.82 8.81
C ALA A 176 13.05 -2.13 8.06
N SER A 177 11.89 -2.24 7.44
CA SER A 177 11.53 -3.33 6.53
C SER A 177 11.07 -2.72 5.20
N VAL A 178 11.29 -3.46 4.11
CA VAL A 178 10.82 -3.05 2.78
C VAL A 178 9.32 -3.27 2.70
N LEU A 179 8.56 -2.20 2.44
CA LEU A 179 7.14 -2.25 2.14
C LEU A 179 6.88 -2.59 0.67
N HIS A 180 7.70 -2.04 -0.22
CA HIS A 180 7.51 -2.14 -1.67
C HIS A 180 8.84 -2.03 -2.40
N VAL A 181 8.96 -2.75 -3.52
CA VAL A 181 10.03 -2.56 -4.50
C VAL A 181 9.37 -1.95 -5.73
N ASP A 182 9.76 -0.73 -6.09
CA ASP A 182 9.18 -0.07 -7.25
C ASP A 182 9.69 -0.66 -8.58
N ARG A 183 9.12 -0.22 -9.69
CA ARG A 183 9.49 -0.70 -11.03
C ARG A 183 10.95 -0.41 -11.40
N PHE A 184 11.58 0.57 -10.79
CA PHE A 184 12.99 0.91 -11.01
C PHE A 184 13.93 0.08 -10.11
N GLY A 185 13.38 -0.71 -9.19
CA GLY A 185 14.12 -1.50 -8.22
C GLY A 185 14.50 -0.71 -6.98
N ASN A 186 13.84 0.43 -6.70
CA ASN A 186 14.04 1.16 -5.46
C ASN A 186 13.31 0.46 -4.31
N LEU A 187 13.96 0.39 -3.15
CA LEU A 187 13.41 -0.21 -1.94
C LEU A 187 12.70 0.85 -1.12
N VAL A 188 11.38 0.77 -1.02
CA VAL A 188 10.58 1.64 -0.15
C VAL A 188 10.49 1.02 1.23
N THR A 189 10.89 1.76 2.27
CA THR A 189 10.86 1.27 3.65
C THR A 189 9.57 1.63 4.38
N ASN A 190 9.34 1.03 5.55
CA ASN A 190 8.27 1.39 6.48
C ASN A 190 8.56 2.61 7.37
N VAL A 191 9.58 3.41 7.05
CA VAL A 191 9.97 4.57 7.85
C VAL A 191 9.45 5.86 7.19
N GLU A 192 8.39 6.43 7.75
CA GLU A 192 7.90 7.76 7.35
C GLU A 192 8.81 8.86 7.92
N ALA A 193 9.45 9.65 7.05
CA ALA A 193 10.49 10.58 7.44
C ALA A 193 9.99 11.64 8.44
N THR A 194 8.79 12.17 8.22
CA THR A 194 8.17 13.21 9.07
C THR A 194 7.92 12.72 10.49
N ARG A 195 7.45 11.48 10.65
CA ARG A 195 7.19 10.84 11.95
C ARG A 195 8.44 10.72 12.81
N TRP A 196 9.60 10.53 12.19
CA TRP A 196 10.88 10.31 12.86
C TRP A 196 11.81 11.53 12.82
N GLY A 197 11.32 12.68 12.32
CA GLY A 197 12.12 13.90 12.20
C GLY A 197 13.35 13.73 11.29
N ILE A 198 13.23 12.90 10.26
CA ILE A 198 14.29 12.62 9.29
C ILE A 198 14.21 13.68 8.18
N ALA A 199 15.34 14.28 7.85
CA ALA A 199 15.47 15.27 6.79
C ALA A 199 16.76 15.02 5.99
N PRO A 200 16.81 15.42 4.70
CA PRO A 200 18.02 15.32 3.90
C PRO A 200 19.17 16.12 4.52
N GLY A 201 20.37 15.55 4.53
CA GLY A 201 21.55 16.15 5.18
C GLY A 201 21.45 16.23 6.72
N GLY A 202 20.45 15.60 7.32
CA GLY A 202 20.21 15.62 8.75
C GLY A 202 21.11 14.70 9.56
N LYS A 203 20.68 14.39 10.80
CA LYS A 203 21.43 13.55 11.74
C LYS A 203 21.32 12.05 11.46
N TRP A 204 20.46 11.64 10.53
CA TRP A 204 20.18 10.23 10.23
C TRP A 204 20.98 9.75 9.02
N TYR A 205 21.44 8.51 9.08
CA TYR A 205 21.99 7.77 7.94
C TYR A 205 21.37 6.38 7.87
N CYS A 206 21.33 5.82 6.67
CA CYS A 206 20.78 4.49 6.39
C CYS A 206 21.92 3.50 6.19
N CYS A 207 21.85 2.35 6.85
CA CYS A 207 22.76 1.23 6.70
C CYS A 207 22.05 0.10 5.97
N ILE A 208 22.69 -0.42 4.91
CA ILE A 208 22.21 -1.55 4.11
C ILE A 208 23.42 -2.32 3.58
N GLY A 209 23.47 -3.63 3.84
CA GLY A 209 24.70 -4.41 3.62
C GLY A 209 25.90 -3.76 4.32
N ASP A 210 27.02 -3.60 3.61
CA ASP A 210 28.22 -2.92 4.10
C ASP A 210 28.22 -1.39 3.82
N CYS A 211 27.11 -0.86 3.31
CA CYS A 211 27.01 0.55 2.92
C CYS A 211 26.40 1.41 4.03
N GLN A 212 27.03 2.56 4.28
CA GLN A 212 26.47 3.64 5.09
C GLN A 212 26.11 4.82 4.18
N LEU A 213 24.81 5.07 4.03
CA LEU A 213 24.25 6.02 3.07
C LEU A 213 23.77 7.29 3.81
N PRO A 214 24.25 8.49 3.43
CA PRO A 214 23.58 9.71 3.85
C PRO A 214 22.17 9.77 3.25
N ILE A 215 21.26 10.45 3.93
CA ILE A 215 19.93 10.73 3.38
C ILE A 215 20.02 12.01 2.55
N VAL A 216 19.88 11.89 1.24
CA VAL A 216 20.04 12.96 0.24
C VAL A 216 18.70 13.45 -0.29
N ARG A 217 18.67 14.56 -1.03
CA ARG A 217 17.42 15.10 -1.58
C ARG A 217 16.99 14.41 -2.87
N THR A 218 17.93 14.03 -3.71
CA THR A 218 17.65 13.47 -5.04
C THR A 218 18.80 12.62 -5.57
N TYR A 219 18.51 11.78 -6.56
CA TYR A 219 19.45 10.91 -7.26
C TYR A 219 20.71 11.62 -7.76
N GLY A 220 20.59 12.89 -8.19
CA GLY A 220 21.71 13.66 -8.73
C GLY A 220 22.86 13.96 -7.77
N GLU A 221 22.68 13.68 -6.46
CA GLU A 221 23.68 13.90 -5.42
C GLU A 221 24.66 12.72 -5.24
N GLN A 222 24.57 11.67 -6.06
CA GLN A 222 25.48 10.52 -6.07
C GLN A 222 25.99 10.21 -7.46
N GLU A 223 27.14 9.55 -7.62
CA GLU A 223 27.63 9.10 -8.93
C GLU A 223 26.79 7.92 -9.48
N PRO A 224 26.69 7.74 -10.80
CA PRO A 224 26.04 6.57 -11.39
C PRO A 224 26.59 5.25 -10.82
N GLY A 225 25.68 4.31 -10.53
CA GLY A 225 25.99 3.03 -9.91
C GLY A 225 26.18 3.08 -8.38
N GLN A 226 26.15 4.27 -7.77
CA GLN A 226 26.25 4.40 -6.31
C GLN A 226 24.87 4.32 -5.65
N PRO A 227 24.78 3.63 -4.49
CA PRO A 227 23.56 3.60 -3.69
C PRO A 227 23.31 4.92 -2.97
N LEU A 228 22.04 5.23 -2.72
CA LEU A 228 21.60 6.39 -1.96
C LEU A 228 20.35 6.07 -1.13
N ALA A 229 20.20 6.77 -0.01
CA ALA A 229 18.93 6.85 0.71
C ALA A 229 18.33 8.25 0.52
N TYR A 230 17.02 8.34 0.32
CA TYR A 230 16.32 9.62 0.14
C TYR A 230 14.90 9.54 0.69
N ILE A 231 14.21 10.67 0.74
CA ILE A 231 12.78 10.73 1.09
C ILE A 231 11.98 10.67 -0.21
N GLY A 232 11.22 9.61 -0.39
CA GLY A 232 10.33 9.42 -1.53
C GLY A 232 9.21 10.44 -1.59
N SER A 233 8.53 10.53 -2.74
CA SER A 233 7.37 11.41 -2.92
C SER A 233 6.20 11.05 -1.99
N SER A 234 6.15 9.79 -1.54
CA SER A 234 5.21 9.27 -0.56
C SER A 234 5.57 9.61 0.90
N GLY A 235 6.72 10.22 1.15
CA GLY A 235 7.22 10.60 2.48
C GLY A 235 7.98 9.51 3.22
N PHE A 236 8.10 8.31 2.64
CA PHE A 236 8.88 7.21 3.20
C PHE A 236 10.37 7.32 2.84
N ILE A 237 11.23 6.72 3.66
CA ILE A 237 12.63 6.54 3.29
C ILE A 237 12.74 5.47 2.22
N GLU A 238 13.41 5.80 1.13
CA GLU A 238 13.63 4.94 -0.02
C GLU A 238 15.14 4.76 -0.26
N ILE A 239 15.53 3.58 -0.73
CA ILE A 239 16.91 3.25 -1.10
C ILE A 239 16.95 2.94 -2.58
N ALA A 240 17.84 3.62 -3.29
CA ALA A 240 18.02 3.47 -4.73
C ALA A 240 19.49 3.28 -5.08
N VAL A 241 19.73 2.90 -6.34
CA VAL A 241 21.05 2.94 -6.98
C VAL A 241 20.93 3.86 -8.19
N ARG A 242 21.75 4.92 -8.27
CA ARG A 242 21.63 5.87 -9.39
C ARG A 242 21.86 5.14 -10.72
N ASN A 243 20.88 5.15 -11.61
CA ASN A 243 20.90 4.44 -12.90
C ASN A 243 21.07 2.91 -12.76
N GLY A 244 20.64 2.32 -11.64
CA GLY A 244 20.64 0.88 -11.39
C GLY A 244 19.44 0.47 -10.53
N SER A 245 19.48 -0.75 -10.00
CA SER A 245 18.41 -1.31 -9.15
C SER A 245 18.97 -1.66 -7.77
N ALA A 246 18.38 -1.07 -6.72
CA ALA A 246 18.74 -1.42 -5.33
C ALA A 246 18.29 -2.84 -4.99
N ALA A 247 17.16 -3.29 -5.53
CA ALA A 247 16.68 -4.66 -5.37
C ALA A 247 17.62 -5.70 -6.00
N GLU A 248 18.24 -5.41 -7.13
CA GLU A 248 19.27 -6.28 -7.73
C GLU A 248 20.56 -6.28 -6.92
N GLN A 249 20.97 -5.11 -6.39
CA GLN A 249 22.22 -4.98 -5.65
C GLN A 249 22.15 -5.54 -4.23
N PHE A 250 21.04 -5.37 -3.52
CA PHE A 250 20.89 -5.71 -2.10
C PHE A 250 19.84 -6.80 -1.83
N GLY A 251 19.07 -7.22 -2.83
CA GLY A 251 17.89 -8.07 -2.66
C GLY A 251 16.63 -7.26 -2.32
N SER A 252 15.48 -7.94 -2.33
CA SER A 252 14.15 -7.33 -2.07
C SER A 252 13.79 -7.21 -0.58
N ALA A 253 14.47 -7.96 0.30
CA ALA A 253 14.27 -7.92 1.74
C ALA A 253 15.60 -7.86 2.52
N PRO A 254 16.46 -6.86 2.27
CA PRO A 254 17.71 -6.70 3.00
C PRO A 254 17.47 -6.24 4.44
N VAL A 255 18.48 -6.43 5.29
CA VAL A 255 18.51 -5.78 6.60
C VAL A 255 18.79 -4.29 6.41
N ILE A 256 17.85 -3.46 6.84
CA ILE A 256 17.94 -2.00 6.75
C ILE A 256 17.88 -1.41 8.16
N VAL A 257 18.85 -0.56 8.49
CA VAL A 257 18.93 0.11 9.79
C VAL A 257 19.16 1.59 9.59
N LEU A 258 18.31 2.44 10.15
CA LEU A 258 18.58 3.88 10.23
C LEU A 258 19.16 4.21 11.59
N ILE A 259 20.23 5.01 11.62
CA ILE A 259 20.91 5.39 12.85
C ILE A 259 21.00 6.92 12.93
N ARG A 260 20.58 7.48 14.07
CA ARG A 260 20.72 8.89 14.39
C ARG A 260 22.08 9.13 15.01
N ARG A 261 22.85 10.07 14.46
CA ARG A 261 24.07 10.57 15.10
C ARG A 261 23.71 11.15 16.46
N GLY A 262 24.39 10.69 17.51
CA GLY A 262 24.35 11.34 18.81
C GLY A 262 24.96 12.74 18.75
N ASP A 263 24.49 13.65 19.61
CA ASP A 263 25.19 14.91 19.83
C ASP A 263 26.51 14.59 20.54
N THR A 264 27.61 14.61 19.81
CA THR A 264 28.95 14.61 20.43
C THR A 264 29.19 15.98 21.06
N SER A 265 28.61 16.24 22.23
CA SER A 265 29.09 17.28 23.14
C SER A 265 30.14 16.68 24.06
N THR A 266 31.33 16.45 23.54
CA THR A 266 32.54 16.33 24.36
C THR A 266 33.56 17.29 23.78
N SER A 267 33.46 18.55 24.21
CA SER A 267 34.58 19.48 24.16
C SER A 267 35.74 18.83 24.92
N PRO A 268 36.96 18.76 24.37
CA PRO A 268 38.11 18.40 25.19
C PRO A 268 38.33 19.56 26.17
N GLU A 269 38.17 19.29 27.47
CA GLU A 269 38.74 20.14 28.50
C GLU A 269 40.25 20.13 28.31
N THR A 270 40.76 21.15 27.63
CA THR A 270 42.15 21.54 27.71
C THR A 270 42.37 22.12 29.11
N SER A 271 42.66 21.26 30.09
CA SER A 271 43.38 21.67 31.29
C SER A 271 44.87 21.72 30.93
N SER A 272 45.32 22.93 30.59
CA SER A 272 46.73 23.29 30.60
C SER A 272 47.24 23.36 32.04
N ALA A 273 48.53 23.03 32.18
CA ALA A 273 49.37 23.02 33.37
C ALA A 273 49.26 24.23 34.30
#